data_AF-A0A101V449-F1
#
_entry.id   AF-A0A101V449-F1
#
_cell.length_a   1.000
_cell.length_b   1.000
_cell.length_c   1.000
_cell.angle_alpha   90.00
_cell.angle_beta   90.00
_cell.angle_gamma   90.00
#
_symmetry.space_group_name_H-M   'P 1'
#
loop_
_entity.id
_entity.type
_entity.pdbx_description
1 polymer ?
#
loop_
_entity_poly.entity_id
_entity_poly.type
_entity_poly.pdbx_seq_one_letter_code
_entity_poly.pdbx_strand_id
1 'polypeptide(L)'
;MYWVTPRHLAGDDGALAERIGDLLTGMGWRLWPTSRHTLLYVSPDELRGAEWILASYPFELGGLPVAWQLSARPHSDSALTEWNAYFTTGVPHEALADLLIALDTRDVPDTGFGEPEAVLAALVAQGWMRDVDRPTTTATDPGFASSVSLEELPPLIQDADPRPDLVGWQAWAEPVLGAPYLWCTSFSASVPHDLVAVFAASLASPVPVPRRTLPDVAQERLTVVRRD
;
A
#
# COMPACT_ATOMS: atom_id res chain seq x y z
N MET A 1 4.49 20.36 -13.77
CA MET A 1 3.87 19.73 -12.57
C MET A 1 2.37 19.82 -12.76
N TYR A 2 1.71 18.67 -12.76
CA TYR A 2 0.26 18.54 -12.88
C TYR A 2 -0.32 18.34 -11.49
N TRP A 3 -1.49 18.88 -11.19
CA TRP A 3 -2.29 18.46 -10.05
C TRP A 3 -3.38 17.53 -10.59
N VAL A 4 -3.42 16.28 -10.16
CA VAL A 4 -4.29 15.28 -10.79
C VAL A 4 -5.16 14.54 -9.78
N THR A 5 -6.32 14.10 -10.26
CA THR A 5 -7.28 13.26 -9.55
C THR A 5 -7.88 12.24 -10.54
N PRO A 6 -8.25 11.02 -10.12
CA PRO A 6 -8.15 10.48 -8.77
C PRO A 6 -6.74 10.00 -8.40
N ARG A 7 -6.41 10.05 -7.09
CA ARG A 7 -5.07 9.68 -6.57
C ARG A 7 -4.67 8.26 -6.92
N HIS A 8 -5.59 7.31 -6.83
CA HIS A 8 -5.35 5.90 -7.12
C HIS A 8 -4.91 5.62 -8.58
N LEU A 9 -5.09 6.57 -9.50
CA LEU A 9 -4.61 6.47 -10.89
C LEU A 9 -3.40 7.36 -11.19
N ALA A 10 -2.94 8.16 -10.22
CA ALA A 10 -1.91 9.16 -10.43
C ALA A 10 -0.50 8.56 -10.55
N GLY A 11 -0.33 7.28 -10.21
CA GLY A 11 0.98 6.62 -10.17
C GLY A 11 1.90 7.19 -9.08
N ASP A 12 3.17 6.83 -9.16
CA ASP A 12 4.22 7.20 -8.19
C ASP A 12 5.23 8.23 -8.73
N ASP A 13 5.00 8.73 -9.94
CA ASP A 13 5.89 9.61 -10.74
C ASP A 13 7.37 9.23 -10.79
N GLY A 14 7.69 7.93 -10.62
CA GLY A 14 9.06 7.42 -10.56
C GLY A 14 9.83 7.88 -9.32
N ALA A 15 9.16 8.49 -8.34
CA ALA A 15 9.75 9.06 -7.14
C ALA A 15 9.51 8.22 -5.88
N LEU A 16 8.92 7.02 -6.00
CA LEU A 16 8.50 6.20 -4.86
C LEU A 16 9.61 5.93 -3.85
N ALA A 17 10.80 5.54 -4.33
CA ALA A 17 11.95 5.27 -3.46
C ALA A 17 12.41 6.53 -2.69
N GLU A 18 12.58 7.64 -3.41
CA GLU A 18 13.05 8.92 -2.86
C GLU A 18 12.05 9.49 -1.85
N ARG A 19 10.77 9.59 -2.23
CA ARG A 19 9.71 10.15 -1.37
C ARG A 19 9.54 9.39 -0.07
N ILE A 20 9.53 8.06 -0.14
CA ILE A 20 9.35 7.23 1.05
C ILE A 20 10.63 7.18 1.89
N GLY A 21 11.82 7.14 1.27
CA GLY A 21 13.08 7.22 1.98
C GLY A 21 13.28 8.54 2.74
N ASP A 22 12.93 9.66 2.10
CA ASP A 22 12.96 11.00 2.72
C ASP A 22 12.00 11.07 3.91
N LEU A 23 10.78 10.54 3.76
CA LEU A 23 9.79 10.46 4.84
C LEU A 23 10.33 9.66 6.03
N LEU A 24 10.80 8.43 5.79
CA LEU A 24 11.33 7.55 6.83
C LEU A 24 12.51 8.19 7.57
N THR A 25 13.43 8.81 6.82
CA THR A 25 14.55 9.56 7.40
C THR A 25 14.06 10.75 8.23
N GLY A 26 13.04 11.47 7.75
CA GLY A 26 12.40 12.57 8.47
C GLY A 26 11.70 12.15 9.76
N MET A 27 11.18 10.92 9.82
CA MET A 27 10.63 10.29 11.05
C MET A 27 11.74 9.74 11.97
N GLY A 28 13.01 9.84 11.59
CA GLY A 28 14.15 9.36 12.38
C GLY A 28 14.43 7.85 12.26
N TRP A 29 13.87 7.18 11.24
CA TRP A 29 14.19 5.78 10.96
C TRP A 29 15.63 5.67 10.46
N ARG A 30 16.32 4.60 10.88
CA ARG A 30 17.72 4.35 10.52
C ARG A 30 17.79 3.50 9.26
N LEU A 31 18.54 3.97 8.27
CA LEU A 31 18.81 3.25 7.03
C LEU A 31 20.01 2.31 7.16
N TRP A 32 19.85 1.09 6.66
CA TRP A 32 20.88 0.06 6.57
C TRP A 32 20.88 -0.56 5.15
N PRO A 33 21.99 -0.51 4.42
CA PRO A 33 22.14 -1.35 3.24
C PRO A 33 22.28 -2.81 3.66
N THR A 34 21.58 -3.72 2.97
CA THR A 34 21.67 -5.16 3.28
C THR A 34 22.70 -5.88 2.40
N SER A 35 23.07 -7.10 2.78
CA SER A 35 23.90 -7.98 1.95
C SER A 35 23.23 -8.38 0.63
N ARG A 36 21.93 -8.15 0.49
CA ARG A 36 21.16 -8.40 -0.74
C ARG A 36 21.07 -7.15 -1.62
N HIS A 37 21.80 -6.07 -1.33
CA HIS A 37 21.72 -4.79 -2.06
C HIS A 37 20.34 -4.10 -2.00
N THR A 38 19.57 -4.37 -0.95
CA THR A 38 18.33 -3.65 -0.63
C THR A 38 18.61 -2.54 0.38
N LEU A 39 17.65 -1.64 0.57
CA LEU A 39 17.72 -0.53 1.53
C LEU A 39 16.67 -0.75 2.63
N LEU A 40 17.11 -1.11 3.83
CA LEU A 40 16.24 -1.37 4.98
C LEU A 40 16.22 -0.16 5.92
N TYR A 41 15.04 0.39 6.15
CA TYR A 41 14.77 1.38 7.18
C TYR A 41 14.19 0.68 8.41
N VAL A 42 14.73 1.02 9.57
CA VAL A 42 14.28 0.48 10.86
C VAL A 42 13.87 1.63 11.77
N SER A 43 12.66 1.53 12.31
CA SER A 43 12.11 2.48 13.29
C SER A 43 12.99 2.62 14.54
N PRO A 44 12.89 3.74 15.30
CA PRO A 44 13.72 3.97 16.48
C PRO A 44 13.61 2.90 17.58
N ASP A 45 12.43 2.32 17.78
CA ASP A 45 12.18 1.23 18.73
C ASP A 45 12.49 -0.17 18.16
N GLU A 46 12.93 -0.20 16.91
CA GLU A 46 13.31 -1.38 16.16
C GLU A 46 12.16 -2.35 15.88
N LEU A 47 10.89 -2.00 16.10
CA LEU A 47 9.77 -2.94 15.91
C LEU A 47 9.18 -2.92 14.49
N ARG A 48 9.47 -1.89 13.71
CA ARG A 48 8.97 -1.71 12.33
C ARG A 48 10.13 -1.65 11.33
N GLY A 49 9.95 -2.30 10.20
CA GLY A 49 10.85 -2.31 9.06
C GLY A 49 10.16 -1.82 7.79
N ALA A 50 10.90 -1.10 6.95
CA ALA A 50 10.50 -0.74 5.60
C ALA A 50 11.68 -0.98 4.67
N GLU A 51 11.56 -1.91 3.72
CA GLU A 51 12.65 -2.34 2.86
C GLU A 51 12.35 -2.07 1.39
N TRP A 52 13.25 -1.36 0.71
CA TRP A 52 13.23 -1.23 -0.75
C TRP A 52 13.90 -2.45 -1.38
N ILE A 53 13.11 -3.34 -1.98
CA ILE A 53 13.52 -4.68 -2.42
C ILE A 53 13.64 -4.86 -3.94
N LEU A 54 13.29 -3.82 -4.72
CA LEU A 54 13.12 -3.89 -6.18
C LEU A 54 14.31 -4.52 -6.93
N ALA A 55 15.54 -4.25 -6.49
CA ALA A 55 16.75 -4.69 -7.18
C ALA A 55 17.11 -6.16 -6.96
N SER A 56 16.47 -6.85 -6.01
CA SER A 56 17.08 -8.03 -5.38
C SER A 56 16.15 -9.23 -5.24
N TYR A 57 14.83 -9.03 -5.40
CA TYR A 57 13.84 -10.10 -5.22
C TYR A 57 12.88 -10.15 -6.41
N PRO A 58 12.80 -11.27 -7.16
CA PRO A 58 11.83 -11.45 -8.24
C PRO A 58 10.46 -11.83 -7.67
N PHE A 59 9.97 -11.04 -6.71
CA PHE A 59 8.64 -11.17 -6.17
C PHE A 59 7.72 -10.18 -6.89
N GLU A 60 6.63 -10.70 -7.45
CA GLU A 60 5.69 -9.93 -8.24
C GLU A 60 4.28 -10.03 -7.67
N LEU A 61 3.51 -8.95 -7.80
CA LEU A 61 2.08 -8.91 -7.55
C LEU A 61 1.37 -8.45 -8.82
N GLY A 62 0.49 -9.28 -9.36
CA GLY A 62 -0.21 -8.97 -10.61
C GLY A 62 0.75 -8.77 -11.81
N GLY A 63 1.90 -9.45 -11.82
CA GLY A 63 2.92 -9.28 -12.87
C GLY A 63 3.74 -8.00 -12.77
N LEU A 64 3.66 -7.28 -11.65
CA LEU A 64 4.48 -6.10 -11.36
C LEU A 64 5.47 -6.39 -10.24
N PRO A 65 6.73 -5.91 -10.34
CA PRO A 65 7.73 -6.16 -9.32
C PRO A 65 7.39 -5.41 -8.03
N VAL A 66 7.55 -6.09 -6.89
CA VAL A 66 7.40 -5.47 -5.59
C VAL A 66 8.60 -4.57 -5.30
N ALA A 67 8.30 -3.33 -4.92
CA ALA A 67 9.28 -2.28 -4.69
C ALA A 67 9.55 -2.08 -3.20
N TRP A 68 8.49 -2.06 -2.38
CA TRP A 68 8.57 -1.90 -0.93
C TRP A 68 7.95 -3.10 -0.22
N GLN A 69 8.62 -3.56 0.84
CA GLN A 69 8.07 -4.42 1.87
C GLN A 69 8.04 -3.66 3.19
N LEU A 70 6.88 -3.61 3.83
CA LEU A 70 6.75 -3.19 5.23
C LEU A 70 6.62 -4.42 6.10
N SER A 71 7.16 -4.33 7.31
CA SER A 71 7.04 -5.39 8.30
C SER A 71 6.95 -4.82 9.70
N ALA A 72 6.30 -5.56 10.58
CA ALA A 72 6.38 -5.34 12.01
C ALA A 72 6.69 -6.62 12.75
N ARG A 73 7.25 -6.47 13.93
CA ARG A 73 7.46 -7.54 14.91
C ARG A 73 6.89 -7.12 16.26
N PRO A 74 6.43 -8.07 17.08
CA PRO A 74 5.76 -7.75 18.34
C PRO A 74 6.76 -7.32 19.42
N HIS A 75 8.00 -7.85 19.36
CA HIS A 75 9.07 -7.55 20.31
C HIS A 75 10.42 -7.43 19.59
N SER A 76 11.37 -6.70 20.17
CA SER A 76 12.68 -6.43 19.56
C SER A 76 13.55 -7.69 19.40
N ASP A 77 13.33 -8.71 20.24
CA ASP A 77 14.01 -10.00 20.21
C ASP A 77 13.29 -11.05 19.34
N SER A 78 12.14 -10.70 18.75
CA SER A 78 11.42 -11.58 17.84
C SER A 78 12.22 -11.79 16.56
N ALA A 79 12.50 -13.06 16.25
CA ALA A 79 13.23 -13.46 15.05
C ALA A 79 12.38 -13.39 13.77
N LEU A 80 11.05 -13.45 13.93
CA LEU A 80 10.08 -13.41 12.84
C LEU A 80 9.27 -12.11 12.88
N THR A 81 8.83 -11.68 11.70
CA THR A 81 7.86 -10.59 11.56
C THR A 81 6.46 -11.14 11.83
N GLU A 82 5.62 -10.35 12.49
CA GLU A 82 4.21 -10.70 12.77
C GLU A 82 3.38 -10.62 11.49
N TRP A 83 3.57 -9.53 10.75
CA TRP A 83 2.87 -9.28 9.50
C TRP A 83 3.78 -8.60 8.49
N ASN A 84 3.41 -8.70 7.22
CA ASN A 84 4.09 -8.01 6.12
C ASN A 84 3.07 -7.35 5.18
N ALA A 85 3.46 -6.24 4.58
CA ALA A 85 2.71 -5.59 3.50
C ALA A 85 3.65 -5.28 2.33
N TYR A 86 3.16 -5.42 1.11
CA TYR A 86 3.96 -5.40 -0.10
C TYR A 86 3.36 -4.45 -1.13
N PHE A 87 4.19 -3.60 -1.71
CA PHE A 87 3.77 -2.55 -2.62
C PHE A 87 4.61 -2.59 -3.90
N THR A 88 3.96 -2.68 -5.05
CA THR A 88 4.66 -2.61 -6.33
C THR A 88 5.11 -1.19 -6.65
N THR A 89 5.95 -1.05 -7.67
CA THR A 89 6.13 0.24 -8.35
C THR A 89 4.78 0.79 -8.82
N GLY A 90 4.66 2.12 -8.92
CA GLY A 90 3.43 2.77 -9.39
C GLY A 90 2.39 3.06 -8.30
N VAL A 91 2.51 2.48 -7.09
CA VAL A 91 1.61 2.81 -5.97
C VAL A 91 1.73 4.30 -5.64
N PRO A 92 0.62 5.06 -5.54
CA PRO A 92 0.67 6.48 -5.16
C PRO A 92 1.42 6.67 -3.84
N HIS A 93 2.54 7.40 -3.88
CA HIS A 93 3.44 7.51 -2.73
C HIS A 93 2.77 8.17 -1.52
N GLU A 94 1.73 8.99 -1.71
CA GLU A 94 0.94 9.58 -0.62
C GLU A 94 0.19 8.52 0.19
N ALA A 95 -0.34 7.47 -0.44
CA ALA A 95 -1.07 6.42 0.27
C ALA A 95 -0.12 5.57 1.13
N LEU A 96 1.06 5.25 0.60
CA LEU A 96 2.11 4.57 1.37
C LEU A 96 2.69 5.48 2.47
N ALA A 97 2.83 6.79 2.21
CA ALA A 97 3.28 7.76 3.21
C ALA A 97 2.30 7.87 4.40
N ASP A 98 1.01 8.02 4.13
CA ASP A 98 -0.03 8.12 5.17
C ASP A 98 -0.09 6.84 6.02
N LEU A 99 0.05 5.67 5.37
CA LEU A 99 0.18 4.38 6.07
C LEU A 99 1.41 4.34 6.98
N LEU A 100 2.57 4.76 6.49
CA LEU A 100 3.83 4.76 7.25
C LEU A 100 3.77 5.71 8.44
N ILE A 101 3.18 6.89 8.28
CA ILE A 101 2.95 7.83 9.39
C ILE A 101 2.04 7.19 10.43
N ALA A 102 0.92 6.56 10.01
CA ALA A 102 0.04 5.87 10.93
C ALA A 102 0.76 4.73 11.67
N LEU A 103 1.58 3.94 10.97
CA LEU A 103 2.39 2.86 11.54
C LEU A 103 3.42 3.37 12.56
N ASP A 104 4.12 4.47 12.26
CA ASP A 104 5.13 5.09 13.13
C ASP A 104 4.52 5.61 14.43
N THR A 105 3.32 6.20 14.37
CA THR A 105 2.63 6.74 15.54
C THR A 105 2.01 5.70 16.47
N ARG A 106 1.99 4.41 16.10
CA ARG A 106 1.43 3.36 16.96
C ARG A 106 2.38 3.05 18.10
N ASP A 107 1.84 2.81 19.30
CA ASP A 107 2.64 2.26 20.40
C ASP A 107 3.02 0.80 20.14
N VAL A 108 2.07 -0.02 19.68
CA VAL A 108 2.23 -1.46 19.44
C VAL A 108 1.81 -1.80 18.01
N PRO A 109 2.72 -2.30 17.15
CA PRO A 109 2.51 -2.31 15.70
C PRO A 109 1.63 -3.44 15.16
N ASP A 110 1.41 -4.50 15.95
CA ASP A 110 0.58 -5.67 15.62
C ASP A 110 -0.81 -5.65 16.28
N THR A 111 -1.05 -4.72 17.21
CA THR A 111 -2.38 -4.52 17.79
C THR A 111 -3.23 -3.63 16.90
N GLY A 112 -4.54 -3.88 16.82
CA GLY A 112 -5.46 -3.06 16.02
C GLY A 112 -6.45 -3.91 15.22
N PHE A 113 -7.16 -4.81 15.89
CA PHE A 113 -8.20 -5.66 15.28
C PHE A 113 -9.51 -4.89 15.11
N GLY A 114 -9.47 -3.72 14.45
CA GLY A 114 -10.70 -3.17 13.91
C GLY A 114 -11.37 -4.23 13.02
N GLU A 115 -12.69 -4.31 12.99
CA GLU A 115 -13.34 -5.26 12.09
C GLU A 115 -12.91 -4.98 10.62
N PRO A 116 -12.84 -6.00 9.74
CA PRO A 116 -12.56 -5.79 8.31
C PRO A 116 -13.44 -4.70 7.67
N GLU A 117 -14.65 -4.51 8.20
CA GLU A 117 -15.60 -3.46 7.85
C GLU A 117 -15.00 -2.04 7.92
N ALA A 118 -13.98 -1.79 8.77
CA ALA A 118 -13.31 -0.50 8.87
C ALA A 118 -12.66 -0.08 7.54
N VAL A 119 -12.09 -1.03 6.79
CA VAL A 119 -11.47 -0.77 5.48
C VAL A 119 -12.53 -0.38 4.46
N LEU A 120 -13.63 -1.13 4.39
CA LEU A 120 -14.74 -0.83 3.48
C LEU A 120 -15.43 0.48 3.83
N ALA A 121 -15.62 0.76 5.12
CA ALA A 121 -16.19 2.02 5.60
C ALA A 121 -15.31 3.23 5.22
N ALA A 122 -13.98 3.09 5.33
CA ALA A 122 -13.03 4.11 4.93
C ALA A 122 -13.12 4.44 3.42
N LEU A 123 -13.26 3.42 2.57
CA LEU A 123 -13.43 3.59 1.12
C LEU A 123 -14.78 4.22 0.78
N VAL A 124 -15.87 3.73 1.38
CA VAL A 124 -17.23 4.27 1.17
C VAL A 124 -17.33 5.72 1.62
N ALA A 125 -16.66 6.10 2.71
CA ALA A 125 -16.59 7.49 3.16
C ALA A 125 -15.92 8.42 2.12
N GLN A 126 -15.08 7.88 1.23
CA GLN A 126 -14.47 8.60 0.11
C GLN A 126 -15.26 8.44 -1.21
N GLY A 127 -16.45 7.84 -1.18
CA GLY A 127 -17.34 7.70 -2.33
C GLY A 127 -17.10 6.46 -3.19
N TRP A 128 -16.26 5.51 -2.75
CA TRP A 128 -16.15 4.20 -3.41
C TRP A 128 -17.40 3.36 -3.14
N MET A 129 -17.67 2.41 -4.03
CA MET A 129 -18.87 1.57 -3.98
C MET A 129 -18.49 0.18 -3.49
N ARG A 130 -19.35 -0.43 -2.65
CA ARG A 130 -19.24 -1.85 -2.36
C ARG A 130 -19.55 -2.65 -3.61
N ASP A 131 -18.79 -3.71 -3.84
CA ASP A 131 -19.08 -4.64 -4.91
C ASP A 131 -20.45 -5.29 -4.70
N VAL A 132 -21.20 -5.51 -5.79
CA VAL A 132 -22.56 -6.05 -5.72
C VAL A 132 -22.55 -7.53 -5.36
N ASP A 133 -21.57 -8.27 -5.86
CA ASP A 133 -21.46 -9.72 -5.65
C ASP A 133 -20.75 -10.03 -4.32
N ARG A 134 -19.85 -9.14 -3.88
CA ARG A 134 -19.03 -9.30 -2.66
C ARG A 134 -19.06 -8.06 -1.74
N PRO A 135 -20.25 -7.60 -1.30
CA PRO A 135 -20.40 -6.33 -0.60
C PRO A 135 -19.71 -6.28 0.78
N THR A 136 -19.40 -7.43 1.37
CA THR A 136 -18.77 -7.52 2.70
C THR A 136 -17.25 -7.64 2.65
N THR A 137 -16.66 -7.78 1.46
CA THR A 137 -15.21 -7.99 1.32
C THR A 137 -14.58 -7.08 0.29
N THR A 138 -15.36 -6.45 -0.60
CA THR A 138 -14.81 -5.75 -1.76
C THR A 138 -15.45 -4.39 -1.96
N ALA A 139 -14.63 -3.41 -2.30
CA ALA A 139 -15.07 -2.10 -2.77
C ALA A 139 -14.26 -1.68 -4.01
N THR A 140 -14.92 -0.96 -4.92
CA THR A 140 -14.34 -0.48 -6.19
C THR A 140 -14.54 1.03 -6.32
N ASP A 141 -13.63 1.70 -7.02
CA ASP A 141 -13.79 3.11 -7.30
C ASP A 141 -14.97 3.35 -8.27
N PRO A 142 -15.56 4.56 -8.29
CA PRO A 142 -16.69 4.88 -9.18
C PRO A 142 -16.43 4.65 -10.68
N GLY A 143 -15.16 4.67 -11.10
CA GLY A 143 -14.74 4.43 -12.48
C GLY A 143 -14.46 2.95 -12.79
N PHE A 144 -14.50 2.04 -11.83
CA PHE A 144 -14.15 0.62 -11.99
C PHE A 144 -12.74 0.42 -12.58
N ALA A 145 -11.78 1.25 -12.17
CA ALA A 145 -10.36 1.14 -12.51
C ALA A 145 -9.50 0.71 -11.32
N SER A 146 -10.06 0.56 -10.12
CA SER A 146 -9.35 0.15 -8.92
C SER A 146 -10.30 -0.54 -7.95
N SER A 147 -9.74 -1.51 -7.25
CA SER A 147 -10.48 -2.30 -6.27
C SER A 147 -9.62 -2.54 -5.03
N VAL A 148 -10.30 -2.65 -3.90
CA VAL A 148 -9.74 -3.14 -2.63
C VAL A 148 -10.60 -4.30 -2.18
N SER A 149 -9.98 -5.43 -1.86
CA SER A 149 -10.68 -6.67 -1.59
C SER A 149 -9.99 -7.49 -0.52
N LEU A 150 -10.79 -8.10 0.37
CA LEU A 150 -10.35 -9.11 1.32
C LEU A 150 -10.53 -10.49 0.69
N GLU A 151 -9.42 -11.08 0.24
CA GLU A 151 -9.41 -12.33 -0.53
C GLU A 151 -8.27 -13.23 -0.08
N GLU A 152 -8.29 -14.49 -0.55
CA GLU A 152 -7.19 -15.43 -0.36
C GLU A 152 -5.87 -14.82 -0.83
N LEU A 153 -4.85 -14.92 0.02
CA LEU A 153 -3.57 -14.28 -0.24
C LEU A 153 -2.83 -14.94 -1.41
N PRO A 154 -2.19 -14.15 -2.29
CA PRO A 154 -1.29 -14.68 -3.29
C PRO A 154 -0.17 -15.51 -2.65
N PRO A 155 0.39 -16.49 -3.39
CA PRO A 155 1.59 -17.17 -2.95
C PRO A 155 2.70 -16.15 -2.65
N LEU A 156 3.55 -16.47 -1.66
CA LEU A 156 4.70 -15.65 -1.21
C LEU A 156 4.38 -14.48 -0.28
N ILE A 157 3.11 -14.16 0.00
CA ILE A 157 2.77 -13.25 1.10
C ILE A 157 3.09 -13.93 2.42
N GLN A 158 3.99 -13.32 3.20
CA GLN A 158 4.44 -13.89 4.47
C GLN A 158 3.65 -13.30 5.64
N ASP A 159 3.28 -14.18 6.58
CA ASP A 159 2.59 -13.85 7.82
C ASP A 159 3.10 -14.77 8.94
N ALA A 160 3.03 -14.33 10.19
CA ALA A 160 3.34 -15.19 11.34
C ALA A 160 2.25 -16.23 11.60
N ASP A 161 1.01 -15.97 11.19
CA ASP A 161 -0.09 -16.90 11.33
C ASP A 161 0.16 -18.15 10.47
N PRO A 162 0.32 -19.34 11.10
CA PRO A 162 0.67 -20.55 10.38
C PRO A 162 -0.54 -21.23 9.73
N ARG A 163 -1.75 -20.71 9.91
CA ARG A 163 -2.97 -21.33 9.36
C ARG A 163 -2.95 -21.29 7.83
N PRO A 164 -3.46 -22.33 7.14
CA PRO A 164 -3.63 -22.29 5.70
C PRO A 164 -4.79 -21.38 5.30
N ASP A 165 -4.86 -21.05 4.00
CA ASP A 165 -5.99 -20.36 3.36
C ASP A 165 -6.36 -19.02 4.01
N LEU A 166 -5.33 -18.29 4.47
CA LEU A 166 -5.49 -16.98 5.06
C LEU A 166 -5.97 -15.97 4.02
N VAL A 167 -6.92 -15.14 4.44
CA VAL A 167 -7.39 -13.99 3.67
C VAL A 167 -6.69 -12.73 4.16
N GLY A 168 -6.32 -11.88 3.22
CA GLY A 168 -5.69 -10.60 3.50
C GLY A 168 -6.18 -9.53 2.54
N TRP A 169 -5.95 -8.28 2.90
CA TRP A 169 -6.38 -7.16 2.08
C TRP A 169 -5.46 -7.00 0.87
N GLN A 170 -6.07 -6.87 -0.29
CA GLN A 170 -5.38 -6.62 -1.55
C GLN A 170 -5.98 -5.40 -2.19
N ALA A 171 -5.16 -4.63 -2.89
CA ALA A 171 -5.63 -3.51 -3.70
C ALA A 171 -4.85 -3.43 -5.00
N TRP A 172 -5.52 -3.01 -6.06
CA TRP A 172 -4.91 -2.87 -7.37
C TRP A 172 -5.60 -1.78 -8.18
N ALA A 173 -4.86 -1.25 -9.16
CA ALA A 173 -5.40 -0.40 -10.21
C ALA A 173 -5.26 -1.10 -11.57
N GLU A 174 -6.39 -1.29 -12.23
CA GLU A 174 -6.53 -1.76 -13.61
C GLU A 174 -7.24 -0.66 -14.41
N PRO A 175 -6.51 0.37 -14.91
CA PRO A 175 -7.14 1.52 -15.55
C PRO A 175 -7.98 1.16 -16.78
N VAL A 176 -7.60 0.10 -17.49
CA VAL A 176 -8.31 -0.44 -18.65
C VAL A 176 -8.48 -1.93 -18.46
N LEU A 177 -9.72 -2.41 -18.51
CA LEU A 177 -10.02 -3.84 -18.32
C LEU A 177 -9.23 -4.71 -19.30
N GLY A 178 -8.53 -5.70 -18.78
CA GLY A 178 -7.66 -6.62 -19.50
C GLY A 178 -6.26 -6.06 -19.80
N ALA A 179 -5.96 -4.81 -19.44
CA ALA A 179 -4.60 -4.27 -19.52
C ALA A 179 -3.79 -4.67 -18.28
N PRO A 180 -2.44 -4.61 -18.34
CA PRO A 180 -1.61 -4.79 -17.16
C PRO A 180 -2.01 -3.81 -16.04
N TYR A 181 -1.90 -4.26 -14.79
CA TYR A 181 -2.12 -3.39 -13.64
C TYR A 181 -1.16 -2.20 -13.66
N LEU A 182 -1.63 -1.05 -13.16
CA LEU A 182 -0.79 0.11 -12.92
C LEU A 182 0.04 -0.06 -11.64
N TRP A 183 -0.57 -0.65 -10.61
CA TRP A 183 0.07 -1.03 -9.36
C TRP A 183 -0.78 -2.09 -8.64
N CYS A 184 -0.13 -2.84 -7.76
CA CYS A 184 -0.72 -3.80 -6.85
C CYS A 184 -0.15 -3.63 -5.45
N THR A 185 -0.93 -3.99 -4.44
CA THR A 185 -0.49 -4.09 -3.04
C THR A 185 -1.20 -5.25 -2.36
N SER A 186 -0.51 -5.88 -1.42
CA SER A 186 -1.05 -6.96 -0.61
C SER A 186 -0.62 -6.80 0.85
N PHE A 187 -1.57 -6.95 1.75
CA PHE A 187 -1.41 -6.93 3.20
C PHE A 187 -1.66 -8.34 3.71
N SER A 188 -0.70 -8.91 4.44
CA SER A 188 -0.85 -10.23 5.05
C SER A 188 -2.02 -10.23 6.06
N ALA A 189 -2.49 -11.42 6.44
CA ALA A 189 -3.72 -11.57 7.22
C ALA A 189 -3.66 -10.90 8.60
N SER A 190 -2.47 -10.85 9.19
CA SER A 190 -2.23 -10.26 10.52
C SER A 190 -1.97 -8.75 10.49
N VAL A 191 -2.03 -8.08 9.32
CA VAL A 191 -1.94 -6.62 9.27
C VAL A 191 -3.17 -6.00 9.94
N PRO A 192 -3.01 -5.09 10.92
CA PRO A 192 -4.12 -4.38 11.56
C PRO A 192 -5.04 -3.69 10.54
N HIS A 193 -6.34 -3.96 10.64
CA HIS A 193 -7.34 -3.45 9.69
C HIS A 193 -7.45 -1.92 9.70
N ASP A 194 -7.15 -1.27 10.82
CA ASP A 194 -7.11 0.19 10.91
C ASP A 194 -5.95 0.81 10.12
N LEU A 195 -4.80 0.14 10.04
CA LEU A 195 -3.69 0.54 9.15
C LEU A 195 -4.09 0.40 7.68
N VAL A 196 -4.71 -0.72 7.30
CA VAL A 196 -5.23 -0.90 5.94
C VAL A 196 -6.28 0.15 5.62
N ALA A 197 -7.14 0.52 6.58
CA ALA A 197 -8.14 1.56 6.41
C ALA A 197 -7.52 2.95 6.18
N VAL A 198 -6.40 3.28 6.82
CA VAL A 198 -5.64 4.52 6.55
C VAL A 198 -5.14 4.54 5.11
N PHE A 199 -4.50 3.46 4.66
CA PHE A 199 -4.04 3.33 3.28
C PHE A 199 -5.22 3.48 2.30
N ALA A 200 -6.33 2.78 2.56
CA ALA A 200 -7.51 2.77 1.71
C ALA A 200 -8.19 4.16 1.64
N ALA A 201 -8.34 4.85 2.78
CA ALA A 201 -8.86 6.21 2.82
C ALA A 201 -7.97 7.19 2.04
N SER A 202 -6.66 7.06 2.20
CA SER A 202 -5.69 7.90 1.49
C SER A 202 -5.75 7.66 0.00
N LEU A 203 -5.76 6.41 -0.43
CA LEU A 203 -5.85 6.00 -1.83
C LEU A 203 -7.13 6.51 -2.50
N ALA A 204 -8.26 6.43 -1.80
CA ALA A 204 -9.57 6.87 -2.28
C ALA A 204 -9.79 8.38 -2.19
N SER A 205 -8.87 9.12 -1.55
CA SER A 205 -9.01 10.56 -1.33
C SER A 205 -9.24 11.33 -2.64
N PRO A 206 -10.24 12.23 -2.70
CA PRO A 206 -10.50 13.04 -3.88
C PRO A 206 -9.51 14.21 -4.03
N VAL A 207 -8.65 14.44 -3.02
CA VAL A 207 -7.70 15.56 -2.99
C VAL A 207 -6.67 15.39 -4.12
N PRO A 208 -6.55 16.37 -5.04
CA PRO A 208 -5.60 16.29 -6.13
C PRO A 208 -4.16 16.20 -5.63
N VAL A 209 -3.35 15.39 -6.31
CA VAL A 209 -1.95 15.15 -5.97
C VAL A 209 -1.01 15.71 -7.04
N PRO A 210 0.17 16.21 -6.65
CA PRO A 210 1.12 16.74 -7.61
C PRO A 210 1.87 15.61 -8.33
N ARG A 211 2.00 15.71 -9.65
CA ARG A 211 2.74 14.75 -10.48
C ARG A 211 3.66 15.45 -11.46
N ARG A 212 4.88 14.92 -11.62
CA ARG A 212 5.80 15.36 -12.68
C ARG A 212 5.49 14.68 -14.01
N THR A 213 5.18 13.39 -13.96
CA THR A 213 4.79 12.53 -15.08
C THR A 213 3.47 11.86 -14.77
N LEU A 214 2.66 11.58 -15.80
CA LEU A 214 1.40 10.86 -15.66
C LEU A 214 1.57 9.45 -16.25
N PRO A 215 0.94 8.41 -15.68
CA PRO A 215 0.98 7.08 -16.27
C PRO A 215 0.20 7.06 -17.58
N ASP A 216 0.85 6.63 -18.68
CA ASP A 216 0.25 6.59 -20.02
C ASP A 216 -1.08 5.80 -20.02
N VAL A 217 -1.11 4.65 -19.34
CA VAL A 217 -2.28 3.75 -19.27
C VAL A 217 -3.48 4.35 -18.52
N ALA A 218 -3.26 5.37 -17.69
CA ALA A 218 -4.30 5.99 -16.87
C ALA A 218 -4.62 7.43 -17.27
N GLN A 219 -3.89 8.00 -18.23
CA GLN A 219 -3.95 9.42 -18.55
C GLN A 219 -5.35 9.90 -18.95
N GLU A 220 -6.10 9.08 -19.70
CA GLU A 220 -7.48 9.41 -20.12
C GLU A 220 -8.50 9.38 -18.97
N ARG A 221 -8.14 8.74 -17.85
CA ARG A 221 -8.95 8.65 -16.64
C ARG A 221 -8.55 9.65 -15.56
N LEU A 222 -7.51 10.44 -15.81
CA LEU A 222 -7.05 11.49 -14.92
C LEU A 222 -7.63 12.86 -15.31
N THR A 223 -8.06 13.61 -14.32
CA THR A 223 -8.42 15.02 -14.46
C THR A 223 -7.26 15.88 -13.97
N VAL A 224 -6.75 16.77 -14.82
CA VAL A 224 -5.76 17.79 -14.45
C VAL A 224 -6.48 19.02 -13.88
N VAL A 225 -6.26 19.28 -12.61
CA VAL A 225 -6.79 20.44 -11.89
C VAL A 225 -5.81 21.60 -12.02
N ARG A 226 -6.30 22.78 -12.41
CA ARG A 226 -5.53 24.01 -12.30
C ARG A 226 -5.61 24.49 -10.85
N ARG A 227 -4.47 24.72 -10.21
CA ARG A 227 -4.40 25.54 -9.00
C ARG A 227 -4.18 26.99 -9.44
N ASP A 228 -5.15 27.85 -9.15
CA ASP A 228 -4.98 29.30 -9.20
C ASP A 228 -4.01 29.77 -8.11
#